data_AF-A0A5S3W112-F1
#
_entry.id   AF-A0A5S3W112-F1
#
_cell.length_a   1.000
_cell.length_b   1.000
_cell.length_c   1.000
_cell.angle_alpha   90.00
_cell.angle_beta   90.00
_cell.angle_gamma   90.00
#
_symmetry.space_group_name_H-M   'P 1'
#
loop_
_entity.id
_entity.type
_entity.pdbx_description
1 polymer ?
#
loop_
_entity_poly.entity_id
_entity_poly.type
_entity_poly.pdbx_seq_one_letter_code
_entity_poly.pdbx_strand_id
1 'polypeptide(L)'
;MKTIKFLDEGQDFLEWIIKDDVIIDCQPFQFKVWAGKKVRICGNKIFVKANEFVPVIYPIKSISDTNADYQSGYADGLINQKNTNAYSWNDQYKFGFNVALYNKNLELKHA
;
A
#
# COMPACT_ATOMS: atom_id res chain seq x y z
N MET A 1 -10.34 -1.03 7.30
CA MET A 1 -9.14 -0.61 6.52
C MET A 1 -9.61 -0.27 5.11
N LYS A 2 -8.94 0.64 4.40
CA LYS A 2 -9.34 1.07 3.06
C LYS A 2 -8.18 1.01 2.07
N THR A 3 -8.46 0.58 0.85
CA THR A 3 -7.54 0.63 -0.29
C THR A 3 -7.98 1.76 -1.20
N ILE A 4 -7.06 2.65 -1.52
CA ILE A 4 -7.23 3.70 -2.51
C ILE A 4 -6.37 3.34 -3.72
N LYS A 5 -7.00 3.24 -4.88
CA LYS A 5 -6.30 3.12 -6.16
C LYS A 5 -6.32 4.45 -6.87
N PHE A 6 -5.19 4.82 -7.45
CA PHE A 6 -5.02 6.03 -8.25
C PHE A 6 -5.08 5.70 -9.74
N LEU A 7 -5.43 6.68 -10.57
CA LEU A 7 -5.15 6.61 -12.00
C LEU A 7 -3.64 6.72 -12.21
N ASP A 8 -3.15 6.03 -13.23
CA ASP A 8 -1.74 6.14 -13.61
C ASP A 8 -1.57 7.42 -14.45
N GLU A 9 -0.86 8.39 -13.88
CA GLU A 9 -0.47 9.65 -14.53
C GLU A 9 1.06 9.80 -14.54
N GLY A 10 1.79 8.68 -14.48
CA GLY A 10 3.25 8.66 -14.51
C GLY A 10 3.93 8.78 -13.14
N GLN A 11 3.19 8.70 -12.04
CA GLN A 11 3.74 8.62 -10.70
C GLN A 11 4.16 7.19 -10.32
N ASP A 12 5.11 7.06 -9.39
CA ASP A 12 5.68 5.77 -9.00
C ASP A 12 4.78 4.91 -8.09
N PHE A 13 3.57 5.38 -7.75
CA PHE A 13 2.64 4.63 -6.90
C PHE A 13 1.22 4.66 -7.47
N LEU A 14 0.50 3.56 -7.31
CA LEU A 14 -0.84 3.38 -7.84
C LEU A 14 -1.85 2.97 -6.76
N GLU A 15 -1.37 2.61 -5.58
CA GLU A 15 -2.23 2.12 -4.52
C GLU A 15 -1.72 2.51 -3.14
N TRP A 16 -2.62 2.99 -2.28
CA TRP A 16 -2.40 3.15 -0.84
C TRP A 16 -3.35 2.27 -0.05
N ILE A 17 -2.85 1.76 1.07
CA ILE A 17 -3.65 1.06 2.07
C ILE A 17 -3.64 1.89 3.35
N ILE A 18 -4.83 2.18 3.86
CA ILE A 18 -5.07 3.12 4.94
C ILE A 18 -5.76 2.41 6.11
N LYS A 19 -5.18 2.57 7.29
CA LYS A 19 -5.72 2.10 8.56
C LYS A 19 -5.74 3.29 9.53
N ASP A 20 -6.89 3.54 10.16
CA ASP A 20 -7.06 4.61 11.15
C ASP A 20 -6.55 5.97 10.65
N ASP A 21 -6.93 6.33 9.43
CA ASP A 21 -6.49 7.54 8.72
C ASP A 21 -4.97 7.67 8.53
N VAL A 22 -4.22 6.57 8.58
CA VAL A 22 -2.78 6.51 8.34
C VAL A 22 -2.48 5.57 7.18
N ILE A 23 -1.62 6.01 6.26
CA ILE A 23 -1.12 5.15 5.19
C ILE A 23 -0.19 4.09 5.81
N ILE A 24 -0.56 2.82 5.70
CA ILE A 24 0.22 1.68 6.20
C ILE A 24 0.94 0.93 5.09
N ASP A 25 0.54 1.12 3.83
CA ASP A 25 1.25 0.59 2.66
C ASP A 25 1.05 1.50 1.43
N CYS A 26 2.02 1.48 0.53
CA CYS A 26 2.04 2.20 -0.74
C CYS A 26 2.76 1.37 -1.80
N GLN A 27 2.09 1.12 -2.92
CA GLN A 27 2.51 0.17 -3.95
C GLN A 27 2.44 0.81 -5.35
N PRO A 28 3.31 0.41 -6.29
CA PRO A 28 4.45 -0.50 -6.09
C PRO A 28 5.67 0.17 -5.42
N PHE A 29 5.81 1.49 -5.49
CA PHE A 29 6.98 2.20 -4.96
C PHE A 29 6.62 3.30 -3.96
N GLN A 30 7.64 4.03 -3.49
CA GLN A 30 7.52 5.17 -2.58
C GLN A 30 6.90 4.86 -1.20
N PHE A 31 6.90 3.61 -0.74
CA PHE A 31 6.50 3.24 0.62
C PHE A 31 7.10 4.16 1.69
N LYS A 32 8.42 4.35 1.68
CA LYS A 32 9.12 5.20 2.67
C LYS A 32 8.69 6.67 2.65
N VAL A 33 8.16 7.14 1.52
CA VAL A 33 7.69 8.52 1.37
C VAL A 33 6.29 8.67 1.98
N TRP A 34 5.42 7.69 1.77
CA TRP A 34 3.99 7.83 2.08
C TRP A 34 3.57 7.16 3.39
N ALA A 35 4.18 6.04 3.76
CA ALA A 35 3.83 5.29 4.96
C ALA A 35 3.99 6.15 6.23
N GLY A 36 3.05 6.01 7.16
CA GLY A 36 2.98 6.77 8.41
C GLY A 36 2.36 8.16 8.29
N LYS A 37 2.10 8.67 7.07
CA LYS A 37 1.41 9.95 6.90
C LYS A 37 -0.08 9.81 7.20
N LYS A 38 -0.64 10.81 7.89
CA LYS A 38 -2.08 10.92 8.12
C LYS A 38 -2.79 11.41 6.86
N VAL A 39 -3.99 10.90 6.61
CA VAL A 39 -4.83 11.24 5.47
C VAL A 39 -6.21 11.71 5.90
N ARG A 40 -6.87 12.49 5.04
CA ARG A 40 -8.29 12.77 5.10
C ARG A 40 -8.88 12.54 3.72
N ILE A 41 -10.00 11.84 3.66
CA ILE A 41 -10.72 11.56 2.41
C ILE A 41 -12.01 12.39 2.44
N CYS A 42 -12.21 13.23 1.42
CA CYS A 42 -13.39 14.07 1.29
C CYS A 42 -13.98 13.88 -0.12
N GLY A 43 -14.95 12.97 -0.24
CA GLY A 43 -15.49 12.58 -1.54
C GLY A 43 -14.41 11.96 -2.44
N ASN A 44 -14.14 12.59 -3.58
CA ASN A 44 -13.12 12.17 -4.54
C ASN A 44 -11.75 12.84 -4.34
N LYS A 45 -11.54 13.57 -3.24
CA LYS A 45 -10.27 14.22 -2.91
C LYS A 45 -9.62 13.58 -1.70
N ILE A 46 -8.29 13.47 -1.74
CA ILE A 46 -7.47 13.03 -0.61
C ILE A 46 -6.57 14.17 -0.20
N PHE A 47 -6.39 14.32 1.10
CA PHE A 47 -5.45 15.25 1.70
C PHE A 47 -4.47 14.46 2.56
N VAL A 48 -3.19 14.81 2.49
CA VAL A 48 -2.12 14.20 3.30
C VAL A 48 -1.59 15.25 4.27
N LYS A 49 -1.34 14.84 5.51
CA LYS A 49 -0.78 15.71 6.54
C LYS A 49 0.73 15.85 6.35
N ALA A 50 1.15 17.08 6.05
CA ALA A 50 2.52 17.55 6.25
C ALA A 50 2.54 18.42 7.53
N ASN A 51 2.81 19.73 7.42
CA ASN A 51 2.52 20.70 8.48
C ASN A 51 1.01 20.95 8.59
N GLU A 52 0.38 21.13 7.44
CA GLU A 52 -1.07 21.19 7.24
C GLU A 52 -1.51 20.06 6.31
N PHE A 53 -2.84 19.92 6.12
CA PHE A 53 -3.38 18.98 5.15
C PHE A 53 -3.29 19.56 3.75
N VAL A 54 -2.47 18.94 2.90
CA VAL A 54 -2.29 19.35 1.50
C VAL A 54 -3.00 18.36 0.57
N PRO A 55 -3.63 18.83 -0.52
CA PRO A 55 -4.32 17.95 -1.45
C PRO A 55 -3.33 17.05 -2.20
N VAL A 56 -3.70 15.78 -2.37
CA VAL A 56 -3.04 14.85 -3.29
C VAL A 56 -3.57 15.14 -4.69
N ILE A 57 -2.67 15.42 -5.62
CA ILE A 57 -3.03 15.85 -6.98
C ILE A 57 -3.43 14.69 -7.89
N TYR A 58 -3.10 13.45 -7.52
CA TYR A 58 -3.37 12.26 -8.32
C TYR A 58 -4.85 11.84 -8.22
N PRO A 59 -5.56 11.68 -9.36
CA PRO A 59 -6.97 11.28 -9.36
C PRO A 59 -7.19 9.90 -8.77
N ILE A 60 -8.28 9.77 -8.03
CA ILE A 60 -8.72 8.50 -7.46
C ILE A 60 -9.38 7.67 -8.56
N LYS A 61 -8.86 6.46 -8.79
CA LYS A 61 -9.49 5.44 -9.62
C LYS A 61 -10.60 4.71 -8.88
N SER A 62 -10.34 4.29 -7.64
CA SER A 62 -11.37 3.65 -6.80
C SER A 62 -10.99 3.70 -5.32
N ILE A 63 -12.02 3.61 -4.47
CA ILE A 63 -11.86 3.38 -3.03
C ILE A 63 -12.63 2.11 -2.70
N SER A 64 -12.00 1.16 -2.02
CA SER A 64 -12.63 -0.08 -1.56
C SER A 64 -12.22 -0.36 -0.12
N ASP A 65 -12.99 -1.22 0.56
CA ASP A 65 -12.55 -1.75 1.84
C ASP A 65 -11.45 -2.81 1.63
N THR A 66 -10.48 -2.85 2.54
CA THR A 66 -9.40 -3.83 2.59
C THR A 66 -9.67 -4.82 3.70
N ASN A 67 -9.26 -6.07 3.53
CA ASN A 67 -9.28 -7.07 4.60
C ASN A 67 -8.60 -6.51 5.87
N ALA A 68 -9.26 -6.67 7.02
CA ALA A 68 -8.77 -6.16 8.30
C ALA A 68 -7.44 -6.80 8.72
N ASP A 69 -7.20 -8.04 8.27
CA ASP A 69 -5.99 -8.82 8.56
C ASP A 69 -4.85 -8.55 7.57
N TYR A 70 -5.02 -7.56 6.68
CA TYR A 70 -3.95 -7.17 5.77
C TYR A 70 -2.70 -6.75 6.53
N GLN A 71 -1.60 -7.45 6.24
CA GLN A 71 -0.27 -7.09 6.66
C GLN A 71 0.42 -6.42 5.48
N SER A 72 0.96 -5.21 5.68
CA SER A 72 1.71 -4.56 4.62
C SER A 72 2.87 -5.45 4.20
N GLY A 73 3.15 -5.50 2.90
CA GLY A 73 4.23 -6.33 2.37
C GLY A 73 5.62 -5.94 2.90
N TYR A 74 5.68 -4.82 3.65
CA TYR A 74 6.86 -4.25 4.30
C TYR A 74 6.79 -4.29 5.85
N ALA A 75 5.77 -4.94 6.44
CA ALA A 75 5.51 -4.98 7.90
C ALA A 75 6.51 -5.83 8.70
N ASP A 76 7.35 -6.63 8.05
CA ASP A 76 8.46 -7.37 8.67
C ASP A 76 9.74 -6.52 8.85
N GLY A 77 9.71 -5.25 8.43
CA GLY A 77 10.83 -4.34 8.64
C GLY A 77 12.03 -4.58 7.72
N LEU A 78 11.86 -5.28 6.58
CA LEU A 78 12.93 -5.52 5.60
C LEU A 78 13.34 -4.28 4.78
N ILE A 79 13.31 -3.10 5.39
CA ILE A 79 14.02 -1.94 4.88
C ILE A 79 15.54 -2.06 5.18
N ASN A 80 15.92 -2.80 6.23
CA ASN A 80 17.30 -2.88 6.73
C ASN A 80 17.87 -4.30 6.95
N GLN A 81 17.17 -5.38 6.57
CA GLN A 81 17.75 -6.72 6.56
C GLN A 81 17.72 -7.29 5.14
N LYS A 82 18.85 -7.85 4.70
CA LYS A 82 18.90 -8.65 3.47
C LYS A 82 17.88 -9.78 3.62
N ASN A 83 16.87 -9.82 2.75
CA ASN A 83 16.10 -11.05 2.56
C ASN A 83 17.09 -12.14 2.09
N THR A 84 17.42 -13.08 2.98
CA THR A 84 18.43 -14.12 2.72
C THR A 84 18.00 -15.12 1.64
N ASN A 85 16.73 -15.10 1.24
CA ASN A 85 16.16 -15.93 0.18
C ASN A 85 16.00 -15.17 -1.15
N ALA A 86 16.27 -13.85 -1.18
CA ALA A 86 16.24 -13.06 -2.39
C ALA A 86 17.63 -13.06 -3.04
N TYR A 87 17.75 -13.72 -4.19
CA TYR A 87 19.01 -13.82 -4.95
C TYR A 87 19.28 -12.58 -5.82
N SER A 88 18.33 -11.63 -5.90
CA SER A 88 18.47 -10.36 -6.61
C SER A 88 17.58 -9.26 -6.01
N TRP A 89 17.88 -7.99 -6.32
CA TRP A 89 16.99 -6.86 -6.01
C TRP A 89 15.57 -7.12 -6.52
N ASN A 90 15.43 -7.62 -7.76
CA ASN A 90 14.16 -8.01 -8.38
C ASN A 90 13.35 -9.07 -7.59
N ASP A 91 14.00 -9.91 -6.78
CA ASP A 91 13.33 -10.95 -6.00
C ASP A 91 12.81 -10.44 -4.64
N GLN A 92 13.35 -9.33 -4.12
CA GLN A 92 12.77 -8.66 -2.95
C GLN A 92 11.37 -8.11 -3.28
N TYR A 93 11.16 -7.66 -4.53
CA TYR A 93 9.88 -7.10 -5.01
C TYR A 93 8.79 -8.15 -5.26
N LYS A 94 9.14 -9.41 -5.51
CA LYS A 94 8.14 -10.48 -5.72
C LYS A 94 7.44 -10.90 -4.43
N PHE A 95 7.99 -10.58 -3.26
CA PHE A 95 7.45 -11.05 -1.99
C PHE A 95 6.16 -10.32 -1.60
N GLY A 96 6.15 -8.98 -1.70
CA GLY A 96 4.95 -8.17 -1.42
C GLY A 96 3.75 -8.53 -2.33
N PHE A 97 4.01 -8.86 -3.60
CA PHE A 97 2.97 -9.27 -4.55
C PHE A 97 2.43 -10.68 -4.29
N ASN A 98 3.28 -11.63 -3.86
CA ASN A 98 2.88 -13.01 -3.61
C ASN A 98 2.11 -13.20 -2.29
N VAL A 99 2.36 -12.40 -1.25
CA VAL A 99 1.60 -12.48 0.02
C VAL A 99 0.12 -12.11 -0.19
N ALA A 100 -0.16 -11.11 -1.04
CA ALA A 100 -1.53 -10.75 -1.40
C ALA A 100 -2.28 -11.86 -2.19
N LEU A 101 -1.55 -12.66 -2.99
CA LEU A 101 -2.11 -13.78 -3.75
C LEU A 101 -2.26 -15.07 -2.92
N TYR A 102 -1.38 -15.31 -1.94
CA TYR A 102 -1.42 -16.53 -1.13
C TYR A 102 -2.68 -16.60 -0.25
N ASN A 103 -3.13 -15.47 0.32
CA ASN A 103 -4.34 -15.43 1.14
C ASN A 103 -5.63 -15.66 0.33
N LYS A 104 -5.67 -15.25 -0.94
CA LYS A 104 -6.83 -15.48 -1.82
C LYS A 104 -6.97 -16.96 -2.22
N ASN A 105 -5.87 -17.71 -2.27
CA ASN A 105 -5.86 -19.13 -2.63
C ASN A 105 -6.07 -20.08 -1.43
N LEU A 106 -5.91 -19.61 -0.19
CA LEU A 106 -6.25 -20.38 1.00
C LEU A 106 -7.77 -20.42 1.23
N GLU A 107 -8.49 -19.32 0.95
CA GLU A 107 -9.96 -19.27 1.05
C GLU A 107 -10.66 -20.20 0.04
N LEU A 108 -10.03 -20.47 -1.12
CA LEU A 108 -10.58 -21.38 -2.14
C LEU A 108 -10.26 -22.86 -1.92
N LYS A 109 -9.34 -23.20 -1.01
CA LYS A 109 -8.98 -24.61 -0.70
C LYS A 109 -9.73 -25.19 0.51
N HIS A 110 -10.48 -24.36 1.23
CA HIS A 110 -11.27 -24.76 2.40
C HIS A 110 -12.79 -24.56 2.19
N ALA A 111 -13.24 -24.36 0.95
CA ALA A 111 -14.64 -24.32 0.56
C ALA A 111 -15.07 -25.64 -0.09
#